data_AF-A0A6G0VIA3-F1
#
_entry.id   AF-A0A6G0VIA3-F1
#
_cell.length_a   1.000
_cell.length_b   1.000
_cell.length_c   1.000
_cell.angle_alpha   90.00
_cell.angle_beta   90.00
_cell.angle_gamma   90.00
#
_symmetry.space_group_name_H-M   'P 1'
#
loop_
_entity.id
_entity.type
_entity.pdbx_description
1 polymer ?
#
loop_
_entity_poly.entity_id
_entity_poly.type
_entity_poly.pdbx_seq_one_letter_code
_entity_poly.pdbx_strand_id
1 'polypeptide(L)'
;DHLSKFVTLRALKTKTAAEVTYNLIDVFCSFRAPSILQSDNGRKFVNRIIDELKYMWPQLKIVHGKPRHSQSQGSVERANRDVQDILRA
;
A
#
# COMPACT_ATOMS: atom_id res chain seq x y z
N ASP A 1 -9.00 -1.70 1.31
CA ASP A 1 -9.78 -1.89 0.07
C ASP A 1 -10.72 -0.71 -0.14
N HIS A 2 -10.87 -0.22 -1.37
CA HIS A 2 -11.68 0.98 -1.64
C HIS A 2 -13.18 0.72 -1.55
N LEU A 3 -13.66 -0.46 -1.96
CA LEU A 3 -15.08 -0.79 -1.99
C LEU A 3 -15.60 -1.19 -0.60
N SER A 4 -15.04 -2.26 -0.03
CA SER A 4 -15.44 -2.82 1.26
C SER A 4 -14.98 -1.98 2.46
N LYS A 5 -14.07 -1.03 2.25
CA LYS A 5 -13.37 -0.27 3.30
C LYS A 5 -12.57 -1.15 4.27
N PHE A 6 -12.36 -2.43 3.95
CA PHE A 6 -11.54 -3.31 4.79
C PHE A 6 -10.09 -2.79 4.88
N VAL A 7 -9.56 -2.73 6.10
CA VAL A 7 -8.21 -2.21 6.38
C VAL A 7 -7.34 -3.36 6.90
N THR A 8 -6.15 -3.51 6.30
CA THR A 8 -5.13 -4.45 6.78
C THR A 8 -3.94 -3.64 7.26
N LEU A 9 -3.47 -3.93 8.48
CA LEU A 9 -2.29 -3.31 9.07
C LEU A 9 -1.20 -4.37 9.20
N ARG A 10 0.02 -4.00 8.84
CA ARG A 10 1.23 -4.79 9.08
C ARG A 10 2.23 -3.88 9.81
N ALA A 11 2.63 -4.31 11.01
CA ALA A 11 3.69 -3.62 11.74
C ALA A 11 5.02 -3.86 11.02
N LEU A 12 5.75 -2.78 10.75
CA LEU A 12 7.08 -2.85 10.13
C LEU A 12 8.15 -2.62 11.20
N LYS A 13 9.23 -3.40 11.14
CA LYS A 13 10.43 -3.22 11.96
C LYS A 13 11.32 -2.12 11.39
N THR A 14 11.39 -2.01 10.07
CA THR A 14 12.17 -1.01 9.34
C THR A 14 11.36 -0.35 8.23
N LYS A 15 11.87 0.77 7.70
CA LYS A 15 11.28 1.44 6.52
C LYS A 15 11.97 1.03 5.22
N THR A 16 12.50 -0.19 5.13
CA THR A 16 13.17 -0.67 3.91
C THR A 16 12.16 -1.06 2.84
N ALA A 17 12.50 -0.86 1.57
CA ALA A 17 11.63 -1.21 0.46
C ALA A 17 11.37 -2.73 0.38
N ALA A 18 12.38 -3.53 0.69
CA ALA A 18 12.27 -4.99 0.71
C ALA A 18 11.25 -5.48 1.77
N GLU A 19 11.31 -4.95 2.99
CA GLU A 19 10.35 -5.33 4.05
C GLU A 19 8.93 -4.91 3.70
N VAL A 20 8.75 -3.69 3.18
CA VAL A 20 7.43 -3.22 2.73
C VAL A 20 6.90 -4.11 1.61
N THR A 21 7.74 -4.47 0.64
CA THR A 21 7.38 -5.34 -0.48
C THR A 21 6.92 -6.71 0.00
N TYR A 22 7.67 -7.34 0.89
CA TYR A 22 7.31 -8.64 1.46
C TYR A 22 5.94 -8.60 2.14
N ASN A 23 5.68 -7.58 2.96
CA ASN A 23 4.40 -7.39 3.63
C ASN A 23 3.26 -7.11 2.64
N LEU A 24 3.51 -6.34 1.56
CA LEU A 24 2.51 -6.09 0.52
C LEU A 24 2.10 -7.38 -0.20
N ILE A 25 3.08 -8.22 -0.57
CA ILE A 25 2.80 -9.51 -1.23
C ILE A 25 1.97 -10.41 -0.32
N ASP A 26 2.33 -10.52 0.96
CA ASP A 26 1.57 -11.29 1.94
C ASP A 26 0.11 -10.82 2.05
N VAL A 27 -0.12 -9.50 2.12
CA VAL A 27 -1.47 -8.91 2.12
C VAL A 27 -2.22 -9.21 0.83
N PHE A 28 -1.58 -9.09 -0.33
CA PHE A 28 -2.21 -9.38 -1.62
C PHE A 28 -2.57 -10.86 -1.77
N CYS A 29 -1.74 -11.77 -1.27
CA CYS A 29 -1.98 -13.21 -1.29
C CYS A 29 -3.06 -13.65 -0.28
N SER A 30 -3.29 -12.90 0.81
CA SER A 30 -4.29 -13.23 1.82
C SER A 30 -5.74 -13.09 1.34
N PHE A 31 -6.00 -12.18 0.39
CA PHE A 31 -7.35 -11.93 -0.13
C PHE A 31 -7.43 -12.29 -1.61
N ARG A 32 -6.72 -11.53 -2.44
CA ARG A 32 -6.53 -11.67 -3.89
C ARG A 32 -5.65 -10.50 -4.35
N ALA A 33 -4.84 -10.75 -5.38
CA ALA A 33 -4.04 -9.70 -5.99
C ALA A 33 -4.93 -8.55 -6.50
N PRO A 34 -4.63 -7.29 -6.14
CA PRO A 34 -5.42 -6.16 -6.61
C PRO A 34 -5.21 -5.96 -8.11
N SER A 35 -6.28 -5.63 -8.84
CA SER A 35 -6.16 -5.22 -10.25
C SER A 35 -5.62 -3.80 -10.41
N ILE A 36 -5.76 -2.96 -9.38
CA ILE A 36 -5.28 -1.57 -9.35
C ILE A 36 -4.66 -1.32 -7.97
N LEU A 37 -3.42 -0.85 -7.96
CA LEU A 37 -2.71 -0.43 -6.74
C LEU A 37 -2.44 1.07 -6.82
N GLN A 38 -3.00 1.83 -5.89
CA GLN A 38 -2.83 3.28 -5.82
C GLN A 38 -2.03 3.66 -4.58
N SER A 39 -0.94 4.41 -4.78
CA SER A 39 -0.10 4.99 -3.73
C SER A 39 -0.01 6.51 -3.89
N ASP A 40 0.45 7.20 -2.86
CA ASP A 40 0.69 8.64 -2.92
C ASP A 40 1.97 8.99 -3.72
N ASN A 41 2.26 10.27 -3.85
CA ASN A 41 3.38 10.77 -4.66
C ASN A 41 4.74 10.74 -3.94
N GLY A 42 4.95 9.82 -2.98
CA GLY A 42 6.24 9.49 -2.39
C GLY A 42 7.23 8.88 -3.39
N ARG A 43 7.47 9.55 -4.52
CA ARG A 43 8.06 9.02 -5.77
C ARG A 43 9.33 8.21 -5.55
N LYS A 44 10.27 8.69 -4.74
CA LYS A 44 11.55 7.97 -4.56
C LYS A 44 11.41 6.66 -3.78
N PHE A 45 10.60 6.64 -2.72
CA PHE A 45 10.42 5.44 -1.90
C PHE A 45 9.49 4.44 -2.57
N VAL A 46 8.40 4.93 -3.16
CA VAL A 46 7.45 4.11 -3.92
C VAL A 46 8.12 3.46 -5.12
N ASN A 47 9.00 4.17 -5.84
CA ASN A 47 9.75 3.57 -6.96
C ASN A 47 10.61 2.39 -6.51
N ARG A 48 11.31 2.49 -5.36
CA ARG A 48 12.09 1.37 -4.81
C ARG A 48 11.19 0.17 -4.47
N ILE A 49 10.01 0.40 -3.90
CA ILE A 49 9.04 -0.67 -3.62
C ILE A 49 8.56 -1.32 -4.92
N ILE A 50 8.31 -0.53 -5.97
CA ILE A 50 7.90 -1.05 -7.28
C ILE A 50 9.00 -1.92 -7.90
N ASP A 51 10.25 -1.50 -7.79
CA ASP A 51 11.39 -2.26 -8.31
C ASP A 51 11.53 -3.60 -7.57
N GLU A 52 11.44 -3.59 -6.23
CA GLU A 52 11.43 -4.80 -5.39
C GLU A 52 10.22 -5.71 -5.69
N LEU A 53 9.02 -5.13 -5.86
CA LEU A 53 7.81 -5.88 -6.24
C LEU A 53 7.98 -6.61 -7.56
N LYS A 54 8.56 -5.95 -8.57
CA LYS A 54 8.83 -6.56 -9.88
C LYS A 54 9.92 -7.63 -9.79
N TYR A 55 10.90 -7.46 -8.91
CA TYR A 55 11.94 -8.46 -8.68
C TYR A 55 11.35 -9.72 -8.01
N MET A 56 10.57 -9.56 -6.95
CA MET A 56 9.97 -10.67 -6.20
C MET A 56 8.78 -11.31 -6.92
N TRP A 57 8.06 -10.55 -7.76
CA TRP A 57 6.91 -11.02 -8.52
C TRP A 57 6.98 -10.54 -9.98
N PRO A 58 7.79 -11.21 -10.84
CA PRO A 58 8.03 -10.77 -12.22
C PRO A 58 6.78 -10.69 -13.11
N GLN A 59 5.76 -11.49 -12.79
CA GLN A 59 4.49 -11.54 -13.53
C GLN A 59 3.52 -10.41 -13.12
N LEU A 60 3.86 -9.62 -12.08
CA LEU A 60 3.00 -8.57 -11.54
C LEU A 60 2.88 -7.40 -12.53
N LYS A 61 1.63 -7.06 -12.91
CA LYS A 61 1.33 -5.87 -13.71
C LYS A 61 0.90 -4.73 -12.80
N ILE A 62 1.74 -3.71 -12.68
CA ILE A 62 1.44 -2.50 -11.92
C ILE A 62 0.88 -1.44 -12.86
N VAL A 63 -0.33 -0.95 -12.57
CA VAL A 63 -0.98 0.13 -13.31
C VAL A 63 -0.87 1.41 -12.48
N HIS A 64 -0.29 2.46 -13.07
CA HIS A 64 -0.18 3.76 -12.40
C HIS A 64 -1.47 4.58 -12.60
N GLY A 65 -1.99 5.14 -11.51
CA GLY A 65 -3.09 6.11 -11.56
C GLY A 65 -2.67 7.44 -12.19
N LYS A 66 -3.64 8.28 -12.60
CA LYS A 66 -3.36 9.60 -13.17
C LYS A 66 -2.66 10.52 -12.16
N PRO A 67 -1.65 11.30 -12.59
CA PRO A 67 -1.03 12.31 -11.73
C PRO A 67 -2.04 13.37 -11.28
N ARG A 68 -2.00 13.75 -10.00
CA ARG A 68 -2.70 14.91 -9.38
C ARG A 68 -4.21 14.80 -9.09
N HIS A 69 -4.61 13.81 -8.29
CA HIS A 69 -5.81 13.92 -7.47
C HIS A 69 -5.50 13.58 -6.00
N SER A 70 -4.97 14.55 -5.25
CA SER A 70 -4.73 14.42 -3.81
C SER A 70 -6.03 14.26 -3.00
N GLN A 71 -7.17 14.70 -3.53
CA GLN A 71 -8.48 14.55 -2.88
C GLN A 71 -8.97 13.10 -2.77
N SER A 72 -8.39 12.13 -3.49
CA SER A 72 -8.87 10.74 -3.49
C SER A 72 -8.35 9.87 -2.33
N GLN A 73 -7.51 10.41 -1.45
CA GLN A 73 -6.86 9.65 -0.36
C GLN A 73 -7.45 9.91 1.03
N GLY A 74 -8.48 10.77 1.14
CA GLY A 74 -9.06 11.12 2.44
C GLY A 74 -9.61 9.93 3.24
N SER A 75 -10.00 8.83 2.58
CA SER A 75 -10.42 7.60 3.27
C SER A 75 -9.25 6.90 3.97
N VAL A 76 -8.06 6.92 3.38
CA VAL A 76 -6.84 6.33 3.97
C VAL A 76 -6.38 7.20 5.14
N GLU A 77 -6.39 8.53 4.96
CA GLU A 77 -6.04 9.47 6.04
C GLU A 77 -6.98 9.35 7.24
N ARG A 78 -8.29 9.16 7.00
CA ARG A 78 -9.26 8.92 8.07
C ARG A 78 -9.00 7.59 8.77
N ALA A 79 -8.85 6.50 8.03
CA ALA A 79 -8.54 5.19 8.60
C ALA A 79 -7.27 5.21 9.46
N ASN A 80 -6.24 5.94 9.03
CA ASN A 80 -5.01 6.11 9.81
C ASN A 80 -5.26 6.81 11.15
N ARG A 81 -6.13 7.85 11.19
CA ARG A 81 -6.52 8.49 12.45
C ARG A 81 -7.29 7.55 13.35
N ASP A 82 -8.30 6.86 12.82
CA ASP A 82 -9.13 5.93 13.59
C ASP A 82 -8.26 4.84 14.26
N VAL A 83 -7.29 4.29 13.53
CA VAL A 83 -6.33 3.32 14.07
C VAL A 83 -5.43 3.92 15.14
N GLN A 84 -4.94 5.16 14.95
CA GLN A 84 -4.12 5.82 15.96
C GLN A 84 -4.89 6.05 17.26
N ASP A 85 -6.15 6.43 17.17
CA ASP A 85 -7.01 6.65 18.34
C ASP A 85 -7.28 5.32 19.07
N ILE A 86 -7.56 4.24 18.33
CA ILE A 86 -7.71 2.89 18.89
C ILE A 86 -6.44 2.42 19.61
N LEU A 87 -5.25 2.66 19.04
CA LEU A 87 -3.97 2.24 19.64
C LEU A 87 -3.56 3.07 20.86
N ARG A 88 -4.17 4.24 21.06
CA ARG A 88 -3.92 5.14 22.20
C ARG A 88 -4.90 4.94 23.36
N ALA A 89 -6.01 4.24 23.11
CA ALA A 89 -7.00 3.86 24.11
C ALA A 89 -6.48 2.72 24.99
#